data_AF-A0A8S2FFY4-F1
#
_entry.id   AF-A0A8S2FFY4-F1
#
_cell.length_a   1.000
_cell.length_b   1.000
_cell.length_c   1.000
_cell.angle_alpha   90.00
_cell.angle_beta   90.00
_cell.angle_gamma   90.00
#
_symmetry.space_group_name_H-M   'P 1'
#
loop_
_entity.id
_entity.type
_entity.pdbx_description
1 polymer ?
#
loop_
_entity_poly.entity_id
_entity_poly.type
_entity_poly.pdbx_seq_one_letter_code
_entity_poly.pdbx_strand_id
1 'polypeptide(L)' 'MRIAELLVMNKETDVNDATYKGISPLDTEIHNDYDADIYHGAPVSVQVIGRRLQEEYVIGLAEQIGVALSL' A
#
# COMPACT_ATOMS: atom_id res chain seq x y z
N MET A 1 15.65 5.64 13.09
CA MET A 1 14.39 5.32 12.39
C MET A 1 14.67 5.37 10.90
N ARG A 2 14.95 4.22 10.29
CA ARG A 2 15.27 4.13 8.86
C ARG A 2 13.94 3.89 8.15
N ILE A 3 13.43 4.90 7.44
CA ILE A 3 12.29 4.69 6.54
C ILE A 3 12.88 3.93 5.36
N ALA A 4 12.83 2.60 5.42
CA ALA A 4 13.15 1.78 4.27
C ALA A 4 12.01 1.98 3.26
N GLU A 5 12.38 2.23 2.01
CA GLU A 5 11.52 2.08 0.84
C GLU A 5 11.11 0.61 0.78
N LEU A 6 10.07 0.25 1.53
CA LEU A 6 9.84 -1.12 1.98
C LEU A 6 9.05 -1.94 0.97
N LEU A 7 8.24 -1.26 0.15
CA LEU A 7 7.46 -1.87 -0.92
C LEU A 7 7.50 -0.93 -2.12
N VAL A 8 7.67 -1.51 -3.30
CA VAL A 8 7.72 -0.79 -4.57
C VAL A 8 6.62 -1.32 -5.47
N MET A 9 5.88 -0.42 -6.11
CA MET A 9 4.87 -0.80 -7.10
C MET A 9 5.50 -1.60 -8.25
N ASN A 10 5.02 -2.83 -8.45
CA ASN A 10 5.43 -3.70 -9.56
C ASN A 10 4.28 -3.89 -10.55
N LYS A 11 4.44 -3.35 -11.76
CA LYS A 11 3.45 -3.45 -12.83
C LYS A 11 3.23 -4.88 -13.35
N GLU A 12 4.21 -5.76 -13.19
CA GLU A 12 4.06 -7.16 -13.63
C GLU A 12 3.07 -7.93 -12.75
N THR A 13 2.94 -7.52 -11.48
CA THR A 13 1.97 -8.08 -10.53
C THR A 13 0.67 -7.29 -10.48
N ASP A 14 0.70 -6.03 -10.88
CA ASP A 14 -0.44 -5.12 -10.88
C ASP A 14 -1.21 -5.20 -12.20
N VAL A 15 -1.95 -6.30 -12.36
CA VAL A 15 -2.72 -6.57 -13.58
C VAL A 15 -4.13 -6.01 -13.44
N ASN A 16 -4.54 -5.17 -14.40
CA ASN A 16 -5.89 -4.60 -14.44
C ASN A 16 -6.94 -5.72 -14.56
N ASP A 17 -7.88 -5.76 -13.60
CA ASP A 17 -9.00 -6.69 -13.63
C ASP A 17 -10.13 -6.13 -14.51
N ALA A 18 -10.21 -6.62 -15.74
CA ALA A 18 -11.25 -6.24 -16.70
C ALA A 18 -12.68 -6.56 -16.24
N THR A 19 -12.86 -7.30 -15.15
CA THR A 19 -14.17 -7.63 -14.56
C THR A 19 -14.57 -6.72 -13.40
N TYR A 20 -13.70 -5.76 -13.03
CA TYR A 20 -13.96 -4.82 -11.94
C TYR A 20 -15.25 -4.02 -12.18
N LYS A 21 -16.11 -3.98 -11.16
CA LYS A 21 -17.32 -3.16 -11.12
C LYS A 21 -17.27 -2.29 -9.88
N GLY A 22 -17.05 -0.99 -10.08
CA GLY A 22 -17.10 -0.01 -9.01
C GLY A 22 -18.47 -0.01 -8.31
N ILE A 23 -18.47 0.22 -7.00
CA ILE A 23 -19.70 0.31 -6.20
C ILE A 23 -20.44 1.62 -6.53
N SER A 24 -19.68 2.67 -6.84
CA SER A 24 -20.17 3.96 -7.32
C SER A 24 -19.58 4.31 -8.69
N PRO A 25 -20.18 5.29 -9.40
CA PRO A 25 -19.60 5.84 -10.63
C PRO A 25 -18.18 6.39 -10.42
N LEU A 26 -17.92 7.01 -9.26
CA LEU A 26 -16.61 7.56 -8.91
C LEU A 26 -15.55 6.47 -8.76
N ASP A 27 -15.89 5.32 -8.16
CA ASP A 27 -14.95 4.20 -8.04
C ASP A 27 -14.54 3.66 -9.42
N THR A 28 -15.50 3.62 -10.35
CA THR A 28 -15.25 3.18 -11.73
C THR A 28 -14.35 4.17 -12.47
N GLU A 29 -14.61 5.46 -12.31
CA GLU A 29 -13.78 6.54 -12.88
C GLU A 29 -12.34 6.46 -12.35
N ILE A 30 -12.16 6.42 -11.03
CA ILE A 30 -10.84 6.34 -10.39
C ILE A 30 -10.08 5.08 -10.84
N HIS A 31 -10.76 3.94 -10.94
CA HIS A 31 -10.13 2.70 -11.39
C HIS A 31 -9.69 2.78 -12.86
N ASN A 32 -10.51 3.38 -13.72
CA ASN A 32 -10.18 3.53 -15.15
C ASN A 32 -9.07 4.55 -15.39
N ASP A 33 -8.94 5.56 -14.53
CA ASP A 33 -7.88 6.57 -14.61
C ASP A 33 -6.52 6.06 -14.08
N TYR A 34 -6.47 4.87 -13.48
CA TYR A 34 -5.24 4.28 -12.94
C TYR A 34 -4.35 3.70 -14.06
N ASP A 35 -3.05 4.06 -14.03
CA ASP A 35 -2.03 3.57 -14.97
C ASP A 35 -0.83 2.97 -14.23
N ALA A 36 -0.70 1.65 -14.26
CA ALA A 36 0.37 0.91 -13.59
C ALA A 36 1.78 1.25 -14.11
N ASP A 37 1.94 1.70 -15.36
CA ASP A 37 3.25 2.09 -15.90
C ASP A 37 3.75 3.41 -15.28
N ILE A 38 2.83 4.33 -14.96
CA ILE A 38 3.16 5.60 -14.30
C ILE A 38 3.60 5.37 -12.85
N TYR A 39 2.94 4.43 -12.16
CA TYR A 39 3.19 4.16 -10.75
C TYR A 39 4.28 3.12 -10.49
N HIS A 40 4.76 2.41 -11.52
CA HIS A 40 5.82 1.44 -11.37
C HIS A 40 7.08 2.07 -10.76
N GLY A 41 7.64 1.44 -9.71
CA GLY A 41 8.79 2.01 -9.01
C GLY A 41 8.43 2.99 -7.89
N ALA A 42 7.16 3.41 -7.76
CA ALA A 42 6.75 4.31 -6.69
C ALA A 42 6.79 3.61 -5.30
N PRO A 43 7.17 4.35 -4.25
CA PRO A 43 7.22 3.80 -2.90
C PRO A 43 5.80 3.59 -2.35
N VAL A 44 5.57 2.44 -1.74
CA VAL A 44 4.33 2.07 -1.05
C VAL A 44 4.58 2.01 0.45
N SER A 45 3.67 2.61 1.22
CA SER A 45 3.74 2.64 2.68
C SER A 45 2.57 1.88 3.31
N VAL A 46 2.81 1.30 4.49
CA VAL A 46 1.76 0.69 5.32
C VAL A 46 1.51 1.58 6.54
N GLN A 47 0.23 1.80 6.85
CA GLN A 47 -0.17 2.57 8.02
C GLN A 47 -0.55 1.63 9.18
N VAL A 48 0.02 1.89 10.36
CA VAL A 48 -0.28 1.14 11.59
C VAL A 48 -0.98 2.06 12.58
N ILE A 49 -2.17 1.65 13.04
CA ILE A 49 -3.00 2.43 13.98
C ILE A 49 -3.27 1.58 15.22
N GLY A 50 -2.97 2.12 16.40
CA GLY A 50 -3.31 1.51 17.68
C GLY A 50 -4.40 2.24 18.44
N ARG A 51 -4.82 1.66 19.57
CA ARG A 51 -5.77 2.31 20.48
C ARG A 51 -5.08 3.39 21.30
N ARG A 52 -5.89 4.19 22.00
CA ARG A 52 -5.40 5.25 22.89
C ARG A 52 -4.43 4.68 23.94
N LEU A 53 -3.31 5.38 24.18
CA LEU A 53 -2.25 5.00 25.13
C LEU A 53 -1.52 3.68 24.77
N GLN A 54 -1.34 3.40 23.49
CA GLN A 54 -0.61 2.22 22.99
C GLN A 54 0.55 2.58 22.05
N GLU A 55 1.11 3.77 22.16
CA GLU A 55 2.12 4.30 21.23
C GLU A 55 3.35 3.38 21.14
N GLU A 56 3.90 2.92 22.26
CA GLU A 56 5.07 2.02 22.28
C GLU A 56 4.78 0.66 21.62
N TYR A 57 3.58 0.12 21.84
CA TYR A 57 3.15 -1.13 21.22
C TYR A 57 3.03 -0.97 19.70
N VAL A 58 2.45 0.13 19.23
CA VAL A 58 2.30 0.45 17.80
C VAL A 58 3.66 0.61 17.14
N ILE A 59 4.60 1.29 17.80
CA ILE A 59 5.96 1.46 17.30
C ILE A 59 6.65 0.10 17.19
N GLY A 60 6.60 -0.73 18.24
CA GLY A 60 7.17 -2.08 18.20
C GLY A 60 6.56 -2.96 17.12
N LEU A 61 5.23 -2.87 16.92
CA LEU A 61 4.53 -3.58 15.85
C LEU A 61 4.97 -3.10 14.46
N ALA A 62 5.13 -1.78 14.26
CA ALA A 62 5.60 -1.22 13.00
C ALA A 62 7.01 -1.71 12.65
N GLU A 63 7.89 -1.87 13.64
CA GLU A 63 9.22 -2.47 13.44
C GLU A 63 9.13 -3.93 13.00
N GLN A 64 8.29 -4.74 13.65
CA GLN A 64 8.10 -6.15 13.26
C GLN A 64 7.50 -6.28 11.86
N ILE A 65 6.54 -5.43 11.50
CA ILE A 65 5.96 -5.37 10.15
C ILE A 65 7.04 -5.00 9.13
N GLY A 66 7.88 -4.01 9.43
CA GLY A 66 9.01 -3.65 8.58
C GLY A 66 9.96 -4.83 8.34
N VAL A 67 10.28 -5.61 9.37
CA VAL A 67 11.10 -6.82 9.20
C VAL A 67 10.40 -7.86 8.33
N ALA A 68 9.12 -8.13 8.57
CA ALA A 68 8.36 -9.13 7.83
C ALA A 68 8.17 -8.79 6.35
N LEU A 69 8.09 -7.49 6.01
CA LEU A 69 7.91 -7.01 4.65
C LEU A 69 9.22 -6.79 3.89
N SER A 70 10.38 -6.74 4.57
CA SER A 70 11.70 -6.55 3.93
C SER A 70 12.30 -7.83 3.31
N LEU A 71 11.46 -8.75 2.81
CA LEU A 71 11.89 -10.00 2.16
C LEU A 71 12.15 -9.82 0.67
#